data_AF-A0A496X4F9-F1
#
_entry.id   AF-A0A496X4F9-F1
#
_cell.length_a   1.000
_cell.length_b   1.000
_cell.length_c   1.000
_cell.angle_alpha   90.00
_cell.angle_beta   90.00
_cell.angle_gamma   90.00
#
_symmetry.space_group_name_H-M   'P 1'
#
loop_
_entity.id
_entity.type
_entity.pdbx_description
1 polymer ?
#
loop_
_entity_poly.entity_id
_entity_poly.type
_entity_poly.pdbx_seq_one_letter_code
_entity_poly.pdbx_strand_id
1 'polypeptide(L)'
;MTNYRMTLAGISADFRTEILGILVIISALAVPAVQIYMYLRSGDWQSWSVITPLSWAGLGWAVNPQSWYGLHQVLDWVHVSFGIIAVSPLLFYLSQLYYEVDVAIENAADEAKAEESRNS
;
A
#
# COMPACT_ATOMS: atom_id res chain seq x y z
N MET A 1 -34.63 -11.00 -0.98
CA MET A 1 -33.63 -10.79 0.11
C MET A 1 -32.28 -10.30 -0.43
N THR A 2 -32.22 -9.69 -1.62
CA THR A 2 -30.95 -9.39 -2.32
C THR A 2 -30.35 -8.03 -1.93
N ASN A 3 -31.15 -7.08 -1.44
CA ASN A 3 -30.70 -5.71 -1.18
C ASN A 3 -29.82 -5.52 0.07
N TYR A 4 -29.88 -6.44 1.05
CA TYR A 4 -29.13 -6.30 2.30
C TYR A 4 -27.67 -6.74 2.20
N ARG A 5 -27.34 -7.66 1.28
CA ARG A 5 -25.95 -8.10 1.08
C ARG A 5 -25.12 -7.05 0.36
N MET A 6 -25.72 -6.33 -0.59
CA MET A 6 -25.05 -5.27 -1.35
C MET A 6 -24.67 -4.07 -0.47
N THR A 7 -25.47 -3.75 0.56
CA THR A 7 -25.20 -2.66 1.49
C THR A 7 -24.08 -2.99 2.48
N LEU A 8 -24.00 -4.23 2.97
CA LEU A 8 -22.94 -4.63 3.91
C LEU A 8 -21.56 -4.74 3.24
N ALA A 9 -21.50 -5.20 1.99
CA ALA A 9 -20.25 -5.28 1.23
C ALA A 9 -19.66 -3.88 0.97
N GLY A 10 -20.49 -2.92 0.55
CA GLY A 10 -20.10 -1.52 0.34
C GLY A 10 -19.52 -0.85 1.59
N ILE A 11 -20.22 -1.00 2.74
CA ILE A 11 -19.76 -0.44 4.03
C ILE A 11 -18.36 -0.98 4.41
N SER A 12 -18.06 -2.25 4.10
CA SER A 12 -16.76 -2.84 4.40
C SER A 12 -15.63 -2.30 3.50
N ALA A 13 -15.93 -1.93 2.26
CA ALA A 13 -14.95 -1.43 1.30
C ALA A 13 -14.56 0.03 1.60
N ASP A 14 -15.55 0.87 1.93
CA ASP A 14 -15.32 2.26 2.31
C ASP A 14 -14.47 2.34 3.57
N PHE A 15 -14.80 1.53 4.59
CA PHE A 15 -14.05 1.49 5.85
C PHE A 15 -12.58 1.05 5.67
N ARG A 16 -12.32 0.02 4.84
CA ARG A 16 -10.94 -0.40 4.53
C ARG A 16 -10.13 0.72 3.87
N THR A 17 -10.77 1.44 2.97
CA THR A 17 -10.14 2.52 2.21
C THR A 17 -9.79 3.71 3.12
N GLU A 18 -10.69 4.08 4.03
CA GLU A 18 -10.44 5.11 5.04
C GLU A 18 -9.28 4.74 5.97
N ILE A 19 -9.24 3.49 6.45
CA ILE A 19 -8.14 3.00 7.29
C ILE A 19 -6.81 3.10 6.56
N LEU A 20 -6.74 2.68 5.30
CA LEU A 20 -5.52 2.78 4.49
C LEU A 20 -5.06 4.24 4.35
N GLY A 21 -5.99 5.17 4.10
CA GLY A 21 -5.69 6.60 4.04
C GLY A 21 -5.10 7.13 5.35
N ILE A 22 -5.67 6.75 6.49
CA ILE A 22 -5.18 7.14 7.82
C ILE A 22 -3.77 6.57 8.06
N LEU A 23 -3.55 5.29 7.75
CA LEU A 23 -2.24 4.64 7.92
C LEU A 23 -1.15 5.30 7.07
N VAL A 24 -1.47 5.71 5.84
CA VAL A 24 -0.56 6.45 4.98
C VAL A 24 -0.16 7.78 5.61
N ILE A 25 -1.13 8.56 6.11
CA ILE A 25 -0.87 9.86 6.74
C ILE A 25 -0.01 9.68 7.99
N ILE A 26 -0.37 8.74 8.86
CA ILE A 26 0.40 8.45 10.09
C ILE A 26 1.82 8.05 9.71
N SER A 27 2.00 7.19 8.73
CA SER A 27 3.33 6.73 8.29
C SER A 27 4.16 7.87 7.71
N ALA A 28 3.55 8.73 6.89
CA ALA A 28 4.21 9.90 6.31
C ALA A 28 4.67 10.92 7.36
N LEU A 29 3.91 11.08 8.46
CA LEU A 29 4.23 11.96 9.59
C LEU A 29 5.19 11.32 10.60
N ALA A 30 5.15 9.98 10.76
CA ALA A 30 6.01 9.27 11.70
C ALA A 30 7.49 9.38 11.32
N VAL A 31 7.80 9.36 10.01
CA VAL A 31 9.18 9.50 9.52
C VAL A 31 9.84 10.81 9.98
N PRO A 32 9.32 12.01 9.65
CA PRO A 32 9.95 13.25 10.08
C PRO A 32 9.96 13.38 11.61
N ALA A 33 8.95 12.85 12.32
CA ALA A 33 8.95 12.82 13.78
C ALA A 33 10.14 12.01 14.34
N VAL A 34 10.44 10.85 13.74
CA VAL A 34 11.60 10.03 14.12
C VAL A 34 12.92 10.72 13.77
N GLN A 35 13.01 11.36 12.59
CA GLN A 35 14.21 12.12 12.21
C GLN A 35 14.49 13.28 13.17
N ILE A 36 13.46 14.03 13.56
CA ILE A 36 13.56 15.11 14.55
C ILE A 36 13.98 14.55 15.91
N TYR A 37 13.38 13.45 16.36
CA TYR A 37 13.76 12.79 17.62
C TYR A 37 15.24 12.37 17.61
N MET A 38 15.71 11.75 16.53
CA MET A 38 17.11 11.33 16.38
C MET A 38 18.05 12.53 16.37
N TYR A 39 17.70 13.61 15.67
CA TYR A 39 18.47 14.84 15.65
C TYR A 39 18.57 15.47 17.04
N LEU A 40 17.47 15.55 17.79
CA LEU A 40 17.48 16.07 19.16
C LEU A 40 18.29 15.20 20.12
N ARG A 41 18.33 13.89 19.90
CA ARG A 41 19.04 12.93 20.76
C ARG A 41 20.54 12.85 20.48
N SER A 42 20.92 12.86 19.21
CA SER A 42 22.30 12.59 18.77
C SER A 42 23.04 13.82 18.25
N GLY A 43 22.32 14.89 17.89
CA GLY A 43 22.86 16.07 17.22
C GLY A 43 23.03 15.89 15.71
N ASP A 44 22.88 14.67 15.18
CA ASP A 44 23.10 14.35 13.77
C ASP A 44 21.77 14.22 13.02
N TRP A 45 21.65 14.94 11.89
CA TRP A 45 20.48 14.83 11.04
C TRP A 45 20.62 13.64 10.09
N GLN A 46 19.86 12.58 10.34
CA GLN A 46 19.80 11.43 9.45
C GLN A 46 18.77 11.65 8.34
N SER A 47 19.24 11.92 7.13
CA SER A 47 18.39 11.91 5.93
C SER A 47 18.03 10.48 5.56
N TRP A 48 16.76 10.10 5.70
CA TRP A 48 16.25 8.82 5.22
C TRP A 48 15.63 9.03 3.85
N SER A 49 16.28 8.47 2.84
CA SER A 49 15.77 8.46 1.48
C SER A 49 14.83 7.28 1.26
N VAL A 50 14.15 7.25 0.11
CA VAL A 50 13.29 6.12 -0.27
C VAL A 50 14.06 4.79 -0.28
N ILE A 51 15.37 4.85 -0.50
CA ILE A 51 16.20 3.66 -0.55
C ILE A 51 16.46 3.04 0.82
N THR A 52 16.40 3.83 1.90
CA THR A 52 16.66 3.34 3.26
C THR A 52 15.76 2.15 3.62
N PRO A 53 14.41 2.24 3.55
CA PRO A 53 13.55 1.09 3.84
C PRO A 53 13.69 -0.04 2.80
N LEU A 54 13.98 0.27 1.53
CA LEU A 54 14.18 -0.75 0.48
C LEU A 54 15.45 -1.57 0.72
N SER A 55 16.49 -0.94 1.26
CA SER A 55 17.73 -1.60 1.67
C SER A 55 17.50 -2.48 2.90
N TRP A 56 16.69 -2.03 3.87
CA TRP A 56 16.29 -2.82 5.03
C TRP A 56 15.43 -4.04 4.65
N ALA A 57 14.63 -3.92 3.61
CA ALA A 57 13.88 -5.04 3.03
C ALA A 57 14.78 -6.05 2.28
N GLY A 58 16.09 -5.80 2.18
CA GLY A 58 17.04 -6.72 1.56
C GLY A 58 16.97 -6.78 0.04
N LEU A 59 16.39 -5.76 -0.62
CA LEU A 59 16.34 -5.71 -2.08
C LEU A 59 17.76 -5.56 -2.63
N GLY A 60 18.26 -6.59 -3.31
CA GLY A 60 19.67 -6.65 -3.73
C GLY A 60 20.13 -5.45 -4.56
N TRP A 61 19.26 -4.87 -5.40
CA TRP A 61 19.57 -3.67 -6.17
C TRP A 61 19.60 -2.38 -5.33
N ALA A 62 18.91 -2.35 -4.20
CA ALA A 62 18.92 -1.23 -3.25
C ALA A 62 20.11 -1.30 -2.29
N VAL A 63 20.63 -2.51 -2.02
CA VAL A 63 21.84 -2.72 -1.22
C VAL A 63 23.12 -2.59 -2.07
N ASN A 64 23.08 -3.08 -3.31
CA ASN A 64 24.21 -3.03 -4.24
C ASN A 64 23.72 -2.69 -5.67
N PRO A 65 23.76 -1.41 -6.08
CA PRO A 65 23.12 -0.94 -7.31
C PRO A 65 23.92 -1.20 -8.60
N GLN A 66 24.42 -2.42 -8.79
CA GLN A 66 25.24 -2.81 -9.96
C GLN A 66 24.49 -2.64 -11.29
N SER A 67 23.20 -2.91 -11.32
CA SER A 67 22.36 -2.87 -12.53
C SER A 67 21.38 -1.69 -12.57
N TRP A 68 21.21 -0.94 -11.48
CA TRP A 68 20.20 0.11 -11.33
C TRP A 68 20.75 1.39 -10.70
N TYR A 69 22.02 1.72 -11.00
CA TYR A 69 22.70 2.89 -10.41
C TYR A 69 21.94 4.20 -10.60
N GLY A 70 21.39 4.45 -11.79
CA GLY A 70 20.62 5.69 -12.05
C GLY A 70 19.36 5.78 -11.21
N LEU A 71 18.61 4.68 -11.09
CA LEU A 71 17.42 4.62 -10.24
C LEU A 71 17.79 4.80 -8.76
N HIS A 72 18.87 4.15 -8.32
CA HIS A 72 19.38 4.30 -6.95
C HIS A 72 19.71 5.76 -6.65
N GLN A 73 20.41 6.48 -7.54
CA GLN A 73 20.70 7.91 -7.32
C GLN A 73 19.43 8.76 -7.21
N VAL A 74 18.45 8.54 -8.08
CA VAL A 74 17.18 9.29 -8.03
C VAL A 74 16.43 9.01 -6.73
N LEU A 75 16.31 7.74 -6.33
CA LEU A 75 15.60 7.35 -5.12
C LEU A 75 16.33 7.75 -3.84
N ASP A 76 17.66 7.85 -3.87
CA ASP A 76 18.44 8.35 -2.75
C ASP A 76 18.26 9.86 -2.53
N TRP A 77 17.94 10.61 -3.59
CA TRP A 77 17.63 12.03 -3.48
C TRP A 77 16.21 12.30 -2.94
N VAL A 78 15.28 11.36 -3.13
CA VAL A 78 13.88 11.52 -2.70
C VAL A 78 13.75 11.15 -1.22
N HIS A 79 13.22 12.07 -0.41
CA HIS A 79 12.90 11.76 0.99
C HIS A 79 11.78 10.72 1.07
N VAL A 80 11.87 9.81 2.04
CA VAL A 80 10.92 8.69 2.15
C VAL A 80 9.46 9.15 2.26
N SER A 81 9.18 10.30 2.88
CA SER A 81 7.83 10.86 2.97
C SER A 81 7.22 11.17 1.61
N PHE A 82 8.00 11.70 0.66
CA PHE A 82 7.54 11.89 -0.72
C PHE A 82 7.32 10.57 -1.43
N GLY A 83 8.17 9.57 -1.17
CA GLY A 83 7.98 8.21 -1.68
C GLY A 83 6.66 7.59 -1.21
N ILE A 84 6.33 7.71 0.07
CA ILE A 84 5.07 7.24 0.64
C ILE A 84 3.89 7.92 -0.06
N ILE A 85 3.92 9.25 -0.18
CA ILE A 85 2.85 10.02 -0.85
C ILE A 85 2.72 9.60 -2.32
N ALA A 86 3.83 9.45 -3.04
CA ALA A 86 3.83 9.09 -4.46
C ALA A 86 3.29 7.68 -4.72
N VAL A 87 3.57 6.73 -3.82
CA VAL A 87 3.11 5.32 -3.94
C VAL A 87 1.66 5.16 -3.48
N SER A 88 1.12 6.09 -2.70
CA SER A 88 -0.22 5.99 -2.11
C SER A 88 -1.36 5.85 -3.14
N PRO A 89 -1.42 6.63 -4.25
CA PRO A 89 -2.43 6.45 -5.29
C PRO A 89 -2.37 5.06 -5.95
N LEU A 90 -1.16 4.50 -6.11
CA LEU A 90 -0.99 3.16 -6.66
C LEU A 90 -1.53 2.10 -5.70
N LEU A 91 -1.23 2.20 -4.40
CA LEU A 91 -1.77 1.29 -3.38
C LEU A 91 -3.30 1.37 -3.32
N PHE A 92 -3.84 2.58 -3.44
CA PHE A 92 -5.29 2.81 -3.51
C PHE A 92 -5.89 2.14 -4.76
N TYR A 93 -5.29 2.34 -5.93
CA TYR A 93 -5.77 1.71 -7.15
C TYR A 93 -5.75 0.18 -7.07
N LEU A 94 -4.65 -0.39 -6.54
CA LEU A 94 -4.52 -1.84 -6.37
C LEU A 94 -5.53 -2.40 -5.36
N SER A 95 -5.86 -1.67 -4.30
CA SER A 95 -6.88 -2.12 -3.35
C SER A 95 -8.28 -2.14 -3.96
N GLN A 96 -8.61 -1.17 -4.81
CA GLN A 96 -9.87 -1.15 -5.57
C GLN A 96 -9.93 -2.33 -6.56
N LEU A 97 -8.87 -2.54 -7.33
CA LEU A 97 -8.78 -3.64 -8.28
C LEU A 97 -8.91 -5.01 -7.60
N TYR A 98 -8.24 -5.19 -6.45
CA TYR A 98 -8.34 -6.43 -5.67
C TYR A 98 -9.78 -6.70 -5.23
N TYR A 99 -10.51 -5.66 -4.79
CA TYR A 99 -11.89 -5.79 -4.38
C TYR A 99 -12.82 -6.17 -5.54
N GLU A 100 -12.66 -5.55 -6.71
CA GLU A 100 -13.46 -5.89 -7.90
C GLU A 100 -13.27 -7.36 -8.32
N VAL A 101 -12.04 -7.85 -8.26
CA VAL A 101 -11.71 -9.25 -8.59
C VAL A 101 -12.35 -10.22 -7.59
N ASP A 102 -12.29 -9.93 -6.29
CA ASP A 102 -12.87 -10.79 -5.25
C ASP A 102 -14.40 -10.93 -5.41
N VAL A 103 -15.10 -9.82 -5.65
CA VAL A 103 -16.55 -9.81 -5.90
C VAL A 103 -16.91 -10.58 -7.18
N ALA A 104 -16.11 -10.45 -8.24
CA ALA A 104 -16.34 -11.19 -9.48
C ALA A 104 -16.20 -12.71 -9.28
N ILE A 105 -15.23 -13.14 -8.48
CA ILE A 105 -15.01 -14.56 -8.15
C ILE A 105 -16.20 -15.12 -7.35
N GLU A 106 -16.68 -14.39 -6.34
CA GLU A 106 -17.82 -14.82 -5.52
C GLU A 106 -19.10 -14.98 -6.37
N ASN A 107 -19.40 -13.99 -7.23
CA ASN A 107 -20.57 -14.05 -8.11
C ASN A 107 -20.51 -15.24 -9.08
N ALA A 108 -19.35 -15.48 -9.69
CA ALA A 108 -19.17 -16.62 -10.60
C ALA A 108 -19.36 -17.96 -9.89
N ALA A 109 -18.91 -18.07 -8.62
CA ALA A 109 -19.10 -19.28 -7.82
C ALA A 109 -20.58 -19.52 -7.48
N ASP A 110 -21.35 -18.46 -7.21
CA ASP A 110 -22.78 -18.56 -6.92
C ASP A 110 -23.61 -18.90 -8.17
N GLU A 111 -23.24 -18.36 -9.34
CA GLU A 111 -23.86 -18.72 -10.62
C GLU A 111 -23.63 -20.21 -10.96
N ALA A 112 -22.40 -20.70 -10.79
CA ALA A 112 -22.08 -22.11 -11.03
C ALA A 112 -22.90 -23.07 -10.14
N LYS A 113 -23.08 -22.74 -8.86
CA LYS A 113 -23.92 -23.53 -7.93
C LYS A 113 -25.40 -23.49 -8.33
N ALA A 114 -25.88 -22.33 -8.79
CA ALA A 114 -27.26 -22.19 -9.24
C ALA A 114 -27.54 -23.04 -10.50
N GLU A 115 -26.59 -23.10 -11.44
CA GLU A 115 -26.70 -23.97 -12.62
C GLU A 115 -26.70 -25.46 -12.27
N GLU A 116 -25.83 -25.88 -11.34
CA GLU A 116 -25.80 -27.27 -10.84
C GLU A 116 -27.17 -27.67 -10.25
N SER A 117 -27.77 -26.80 -9.43
CA SER A 117 -29.09 -27.04 -8.83
C SER A 117 -30.26 -27.09 -9.82
N ARG A 118 -30.11 -26.52 -11.03
CA ARG A 118 -31.12 -26.59 -12.08
C ARG A 118 -31.04 -27.87 -12.90
N ASN A 119 -29.86 -28.48 -12.95
CA ASN A 119 -29.61 -29.69 -13.73
C ASN A 119 -29.81 -30.98 -12.91
N SER A 120 -29.95 -30.86 -11.58
CA SER A 120 -30.30 -31.96 -10.64
C SER A 120 -31.80 -32.10 -10.45
#